data_AF-A0A2G3ABL8-F1
#
_entry.id   AF-A0A2G3ABL8-F1
#
_cell.length_a   1.000
_cell.length_b   1.000
_cell.length_c   1.000
_cell.angle_alpha   90.00
_cell.angle_beta   90.00
_cell.angle_gamma   90.00
#
_symmetry.space_group_name_H-M   'P 1'
#
loop_
_entity.id
_entity.type
_entity.pdbx_description
1 polymer ?
#
loop_
_entity_poly.entity_id
_entity_poly.type
_entity_poly.pdbx_seq_one_letter_code
_entity_poly.pdbx_strand_id
1 'polypeptide(L)'
;MVDSCLADAIIYELWVGSNGTSAHKIYYSDLPWPIGKIMYLKQVHVVKQILGITKENVEIRKEDIYTNANDAFTALSTRSGEQAYFFDNMPTSLDAVFVEHALFTLYVLVFLSLLGGSDDAELELDEDDDSVDYD
;
A
#
# COMPACT_ATOMS: atom_id res chain seq x y z
N MET A 1 7.41 11.83 10.69
CA MET A 1 7.03 10.65 11.50
C MET A 1 5.63 10.19 11.12
N VAL A 2 4.56 10.95 11.40
CA VAL A 2 3.19 10.55 11.01
C VAL A 2 3.08 10.26 9.50
N ASP A 3 3.60 11.16 8.65
CA ASP A 3 3.55 10.99 7.20
C ASP A 3 4.29 9.74 6.71
N SER A 4 5.43 9.40 7.33
CA SER A 4 6.18 8.20 6.98
C SER A 4 5.45 6.93 7.43
N CYS A 5 4.82 6.94 8.61
CA CYS A 5 4.04 5.80 9.10
C CYS A 5 2.83 5.50 8.20
N LEU A 6 2.15 6.56 7.74
CA LEU A 6 1.03 6.44 6.83
C LEU A 6 1.49 5.97 5.45
N ALA A 7 2.56 6.56 4.93
CA ALA A 7 3.15 6.19 3.63
C ALA A 7 3.59 4.72 3.60
N ASP A 8 4.22 4.24 4.66
CA ASP A 8 4.64 2.84 4.82
C ASP A 8 3.44 1.89 4.76
N ALA A 9 2.31 2.25 5.37
CA ALA A 9 1.09 1.45 5.31
C ALA A 9 0.45 1.42 3.91
N ILE A 10 0.41 2.55 3.20
CA ILE A 10 -0.13 2.57 1.83
C ILE A 10 0.75 1.78 0.87
N ILE A 11 2.07 1.96 0.93
CA ILE A 11 2.96 1.27 0.00
C ILE A 11 2.95 -0.25 0.28
N TYR A 12 2.82 -0.64 1.55
CA TYR A 12 2.59 -2.02 1.94
C TYR A 12 1.28 -2.55 1.35
N GLU A 13 0.14 -1.89 1.59
CA GLU A 13 -1.16 -2.34 1.09
C GLU A 13 -1.20 -2.46 -0.44
N LEU A 14 -0.63 -1.46 -1.12
CA LEU A 14 -0.66 -1.40 -2.58
C LEU A 14 0.15 -2.53 -3.23
N TRP A 15 1.35 -2.81 -2.72
CA TRP A 15 2.32 -3.70 -3.39
C TRP A 15 2.48 -5.07 -2.72
N VAL A 16 2.14 -5.21 -1.44
CA VAL A 16 2.39 -6.45 -0.67
C VAL A 16 1.10 -7.01 -0.06
N GLY A 17 0.25 -6.17 0.52
CA GLY A 17 -0.96 -6.60 1.25
C GLY A 17 -2.15 -6.95 0.34
N SER A 18 -2.32 -6.24 -0.78
CA SER A 18 -3.33 -6.56 -1.80
C SER A 18 -2.89 -7.77 -2.63
N ASN A 19 -3.85 -8.51 -3.22
CA ASN A 19 -3.62 -9.64 -4.15
C ASN A 19 -2.79 -9.29 -5.41
N GLY A 20 -2.14 -8.11 -5.47
CA GLY A 20 -1.34 -7.64 -6.58
C GLY A 20 -2.13 -7.14 -7.78
N THR A 21 -3.38 -7.56 -7.89
CA THR A 21 -4.30 -7.21 -8.98
C THR A 21 -4.53 -5.70 -9.04
N SER A 22 -4.66 -5.03 -7.88
CA SER A 22 -4.93 -3.59 -7.81
C SER A 22 -3.78 -2.76 -8.38
N ALA A 23 -2.54 -2.98 -7.90
CA ALA A 23 -1.38 -2.25 -8.39
C ALA A 23 -1.09 -2.55 -9.86
N HIS A 24 -1.24 -3.81 -10.28
CA HIS A 24 -1.08 -4.16 -11.69
C HIS A 24 -2.11 -3.44 -12.58
N LYS A 25 -3.38 -3.41 -12.16
CA LYS A 25 -4.46 -2.74 -12.90
C LYS A 25 -4.29 -1.23 -12.98
N ILE A 26 -3.78 -0.58 -11.93
CA ILE A 26 -3.56 0.87 -11.90
C ILE A 26 -2.33 1.27 -12.74
N TYR A 27 -1.20 0.57 -12.57
CA TYR A 27 0.09 1.06 -13.08
C TYR A 27 0.59 0.33 -14.32
N TYR A 28 0.10 -0.88 -14.60
CA TYR A 28 0.67 -1.76 -15.61
C TYR A 28 -0.37 -2.38 -16.57
N SER A 29 -1.64 -2.01 -16.46
CA SER A 29 -2.71 -2.53 -17.34
C SER A 29 -2.51 -2.16 -18.82
N ASP A 30 -1.86 -1.04 -19.09
CA ASP A 30 -1.53 -0.59 -20.45
C ASP A 30 -0.31 -1.32 -21.05
N LEU A 31 0.41 -2.12 -20.26
CA LEU A 31 1.63 -2.80 -20.70
C LEU A 31 1.34 -4.21 -21.23
N PRO A 32 2.04 -4.64 -22.29
CA PRO A 32 1.99 -6.03 -22.73
C PRO A 32 2.42 -7.00 -21.62
N TRP A 33 1.79 -8.17 -21.60
CA TRP A 33 1.81 -9.10 -20.47
C TRP A 33 3.20 -9.46 -19.88
N PRO A 34 4.28 -9.78 -20.62
CA PRO A 34 5.50 -10.12 -19.88
C PRO A 34 6.12 -8.87 -19.23
N ILE A 35 6.01 -7.71 -19.86
CA ILE A 35 6.64 -6.46 -19.40
C ILE A 35 5.92 -5.96 -18.14
N GLY A 36 4.59 -5.93 -18.14
CA GLY A 36 3.80 -5.52 -16.99
C GLY A 36 4.02 -6.42 -15.77
N LYS A 37 4.16 -7.74 -15.99
CA LYS A 37 4.43 -8.70 -14.92
C LYS A 37 5.81 -8.50 -14.30
N ILE A 38 6.86 -8.34 -15.12
CA ILE A 38 8.23 -8.13 -14.62
C ILE A 38 8.34 -6.82 -13.84
N MET A 39 7.74 -5.73 -14.36
CA MET A 39 7.69 -4.44 -13.68
C MET A 39 7.01 -4.55 -12.31
N TYR A 40 5.89 -5.28 -12.24
CA TYR A 40 5.18 -5.54 -10.98
C TYR A 40 6.07 -6.26 -9.97
N LEU A 41 6.66 -7.40 -10.33
CA LEU A 41 7.51 -8.19 -9.42
C LEU A 41 8.71 -7.38 -8.92
N LYS A 42 9.34 -6.59 -9.79
CA LYS A 42 10.42 -5.69 -9.40
C LYS A 42 9.97 -4.68 -8.34
N GLN A 43 8.78 -4.10 -8.52
CA GLN A 43 8.26 -3.12 -7.58
C GLN A 43 7.92 -3.75 -6.23
N VAL A 44 7.30 -4.94 -6.21
CA VAL A 44 7.06 -5.70 -4.98
C VAL A 44 8.36 -5.97 -4.24
N HIS A 45 9.40 -6.40 -4.95
CA HIS A 45 10.71 -6.67 -4.36
C HIS A 45 11.32 -5.41 -3.73
N VAL A 46 11.29 -4.28 -4.45
CA VAL A 46 11.80 -2.99 -3.94
C VAL A 46 11.03 -2.57 -2.68
N VAL A 47 9.72 -2.71 -2.65
CA VAL A 47 8.90 -2.34 -1.49
C VAL A 47 9.20 -3.25 -0.29
N LYS A 48 9.35 -4.55 -0.49
CA LYS A 48 9.78 -5.47 0.58
C LYS A 48 11.13 -5.05 1.18
N GLN A 49 12.09 -4.62 0.35
CA GLN A 49 13.38 -4.12 0.84
C GLN A 49 13.23 -2.82 1.64
N ILE A 50 12.47 -1.85 1.14
CA ILE A 50 12.22 -0.56 1.83
C ILE A 50 11.58 -0.81 3.21
N LEU A 51 10.62 -1.74 3.29
CA LEU A 51 9.91 -2.07 4.51
C LEU A 51 10.64 -3.09 5.39
N GLY A 52 11.80 -3.61 4.97
CA GLY A 52 12.54 -4.64 5.69
C GLY A 52 11.77 -5.95 5.87
N ILE A 53 10.92 -6.30 4.90
CA ILE A 53 10.09 -7.51 4.90
C ILE A 53 10.90 -8.66 4.31
N THR A 54 11.04 -9.72 5.11
CA THR A 54 11.62 -11.01 4.75
C THR A 54 10.57 -12.10 4.96
N LYS A 55 10.80 -13.32 4.42
CA LYS A 55 9.88 -14.45 4.61
C LYS A 55 9.65 -14.78 6.08
N GLU A 56 10.68 -14.62 6.91
CA GLU A 56 10.65 -14.97 8.33
C GLU A 56 9.92 -13.95 9.19
N ASN A 57 9.86 -12.68 8.76
CA ASN A 57 9.32 -11.58 9.56
C ASN A 57 8.04 -10.97 9.00
N VAL A 58 7.48 -11.53 7.92
CA VAL A 58 6.36 -10.93 7.16
C VAL A 58 5.17 -10.56 8.05
N GLU A 59 4.75 -11.46 8.94
CA GLU A 59 3.61 -11.21 9.83
C GLU A 59 3.95 -10.17 10.91
N ILE A 60 5.17 -10.18 11.45
CA ILE A 60 5.61 -9.21 12.46
C ILE A 60 5.67 -7.81 11.84
N ARG A 61 6.27 -7.68 10.65
CA ARG A 61 6.41 -6.40 9.95
C ARG A 61 5.06 -5.84 9.53
N LYS A 62 4.15 -6.71 9.06
CA LYS A 62 2.77 -6.35 8.78
C LYS A 62 2.08 -5.75 10.01
N GLU A 63 2.16 -6.42 11.15
CA GLU A 63 1.57 -5.94 12.40
C GLU A 63 2.18 -4.60 12.86
N ASP A 64 3.51 -4.46 12.77
CA ASP A 64 4.20 -3.21 13.09
C ASP A 64 3.70 -2.04 12.22
N ILE A 65 3.57 -2.28 10.91
CA ILE A 65 3.13 -1.26 9.94
C ILE A 65 1.70 -0.80 10.26
N TYR A 66 0.78 -1.73 10.54
CA TYR A 66 -0.59 -1.38 10.89
C TYR A 66 -0.71 -0.71 12.24
N THR A 67 0.02 -1.19 13.25
CA THR A 67 0.05 -0.56 14.58
C THR A 67 0.53 0.87 14.49
N ASN A 68 1.63 1.09 13.76
CA ASN A 68 2.22 2.42 13.57
C ASN A 68 1.28 3.36 12.79
N ALA A 69 0.58 2.85 11.78
CA ALA A 69 -0.44 3.61 11.06
C ALA A 69 -1.63 3.97 11.95
N ASN A 70 -2.10 3.04 12.79
CA ASN A 70 -3.19 3.28 13.74
C ASN A 70 -2.81 4.34 14.79
N ASP A 71 -1.58 4.29 15.31
CA ASP A 71 -1.06 5.30 16.24
C ASP A 71 -0.97 6.68 15.55
N ALA A 72 -0.52 6.71 14.29
CA ALA A 72 -0.49 7.92 13.47
C ALA A 72 -1.89 8.50 13.27
N PHE A 73 -2.89 7.69 12.92
CA PHE A 73 -4.28 8.13 12.79
C PHE A 73 -4.87 8.59 14.13
N THR A 74 -4.54 7.91 15.23
CA THR A 74 -4.98 8.29 16.57
C THR A 74 -4.43 9.66 16.96
N ALA A 75 -3.14 9.91 16.67
CA ALA A 75 -2.51 11.20 16.89
C ALA A 75 -3.12 12.30 16.02
N LEU A 76 -3.39 12.02 14.73
CA LEU A 76 -4.05 12.96 13.82
C LEU A 76 -5.47 13.28 14.26
N SER A 77 -6.27 12.28 14.65
CA SER A 77 -7.63 12.47 15.14
C SER A 77 -7.67 13.34 16.40
N THR A 78 -6.77 13.06 17.35
CA THR A 78 -6.61 13.86 18.58
C THR A 78 -6.24 15.31 18.27
N ARG A 79 -5.41 15.53 17.25
CA ARG A 79 -4.95 16.84 16.83
C ARG A 79 -6.00 17.63 16.06
N SER A 80 -6.77 16.97 15.19
CA SER A 80 -7.83 17.61 14.41
C SER A 80 -8.97 18.08 15.32
N GLY A 81 -9.30 17.34 16.38
CA GLY A 81 -10.39 17.69 17.29
C GLY A 81 -11.69 17.99 16.53
N GLU A 82 -12.30 19.15 16.77
CA GLU A 82 -13.47 19.66 16.02
C GLU A 82 -13.09 20.66 14.91
N GLN A 83 -11.81 20.86 14.65
CA GLN A 83 -11.32 21.84 13.68
C GLN A 83 -11.33 21.25 12.27
N ALA A 84 -11.67 22.09 11.28
CA ALA A 84 -11.73 21.69 9.87
C ALA A 84 -10.35 21.48 9.23
N TYR A 85 -9.29 21.99 9.86
CA TYR A 85 -7.90 21.88 9.40
C TYR A 85 -6.98 21.62 10.58
N PHE A 86 -5.80 21.06 10.30
CA PHE A 86 -4.82 20.75 11.34
C PHE A 86 -4.10 21.96 11.95
N PHE A 87 -4.11 23.13 11.28
CA PHE A 87 -3.49 24.36 11.77
C PHE A 87 -4.25 25.62 11.30
N ASP A 88 -4.45 26.58 12.22
CA ASP A 88 -4.85 27.98 11.96
C ASP A 88 -5.91 28.22 10.87
N ASN A 89 -6.91 27.32 10.78
CA ASN A 89 -8.02 27.39 9.84
C ASN A 89 -7.61 27.50 8.35
N MET A 90 -6.40 27.06 8.01
CA MET A 90 -5.85 27.09 6.65
C MET A 90 -5.35 25.70 6.26
N PRO A 91 -5.66 25.19 5.06
CA PRO A 91 -5.16 23.91 4.63
C PRO A 91 -3.63 23.95 4.50
N THR A 92 -2.98 23.02 5.19
CA THR A 92 -1.53 22.81 5.15
C THR A 92 -1.18 21.58 4.34
N SER A 93 0.12 21.36 4.09
CA SER A 93 0.58 20.13 3.43
C SER A 93 0.19 18.86 4.18
N LEU A 94 0.03 18.94 5.51
CA LEU A 94 -0.42 17.82 6.32
C LEU A 94 -1.88 17.46 6.04
N ASP A 95 -2.75 18.47 5.88
CA ASP A 95 -4.15 18.26 5.46
C ASP A 95 -4.20 17.61 4.08
N ALA A 96 -3.33 18.04 3.16
CA ALA A 96 -3.25 17.45 1.83
C ALA A 96 -2.81 15.98 1.87
N VAL A 97 -1.75 15.64 2.61
CA VAL A 97 -1.27 14.25 2.77
C VAL A 97 -2.34 13.37 3.43
N PHE A 98 -3.01 13.87 4.46
CA PHE A 98 -4.09 13.13 5.11
C PHE A 98 -5.26 12.87 4.17
N VAL A 99 -5.69 13.89 3.41
CA VAL A 99 -6.76 13.75 2.42
C VAL A 99 -6.34 12.80 1.29
N GLU A 100 -5.10 12.87 0.82
CA GLU A 100 -4.54 11.93 -0.15
C GLU A 100 -4.61 10.49 0.37
N HIS A 101 -4.16 10.25 1.60
CA HIS A 101 -4.21 8.94 2.23
C HIS A 101 -5.65 8.42 2.38
N ALA A 102 -6.58 9.27 2.80
CA ALA A 102 -7.99 8.92 2.95
C ALA A 102 -8.65 8.61 1.61
N LEU A 103 -8.43 9.45 0.60
CA LEU A 103 -8.95 9.25 -0.75
C LEU A 103 -8.36 8.00 -1.40
N PHE A 104 -7.05 7.78 -1.28
CA PHE A 104 -6.41 6.59 -1.84
C PHE A 104 -6.96 5.31 -1.20
N THR A 105 -7.07 5.27 0.13
CA THR A 105 -7.60 4.10 0.83
C THR A 105 -9.08 3.85 0.50
N LEU A 106 -9.92 4.90 0.54
CA LEU A 106 -11.36 4.76 0.32
C LEU A 106 -11.75 4.57 -1.14
N TYR A 107 -11.04 5.20 -2.07
CA TYR A 107 -11.33 5.05 -3.49
C TYR A 107 -10.50 3.92 -4.06
N VAL A 108 -9.17 3.97 -4.03
CA VAL A 108 -8.36 3.01 -4.77
C VAL A 108 -8.50 1.61 -4.20
N LEU A 109 -8.34 1.41 -2.90
CA LEU A 109 -8.38 0.05 -2.34
C LEU A 109 -9.80 -0.52 -2.27
N VAL A 110 -10.79 0.28 -1.84
CA VAL A 110 -12.19 -0.21 -1.73
C VAL A 110 -12.86 -0.31 -3.09
N PHE A 111 -12.73 0.68 -3.98
CA PHE A 111 -13.34 0.62 -5.32
C PHE A 111 -12.75 -0.51 -6.16
N LEU A 112 -11.44 -0.76 -6.08
CA LEU A 112 -10.83 -1.88 -6.81
C LEU A 112 -11.22 -3.24 -6.20
N SER A 113 -11.40 -3.32 -4.88
CA SER A 113 -11.93 -4.53 -4.23
C SER A 113 -13.39 -4.80 -4.64
N LEU A 114 -14.21 -3.75 -4.80
CA LEU A 114 -15.62 -3.88 -5.19
C LEU A 114 -15.82 -4.14 -6.69
N LEU A 115 -14.97 -3.56 -7.54
CA LEU A 115 -15.10 -3.64 -9.00
C LEU A 115 -14.21 -4.74 -9.62
N GLY A 116 -13.28 -5.32 -8.85
CA GLY A 116 -12.44 -6.46 -9.24
C GLY A 116 -13.06 -7.83 -8.97
N GLY A 117 -14.29 -7.89 -8.45
CA GLY A 117 -14.99 -9.15 -8.14
C GLY A 117 -15.55 -9.91 -9.35
N SER A 118 -15.38 -9.41 -10.58
CA SER A 118 -15.82 -10.10 -11.79
C SER A 118 -14.67 -10.14 -12.79
N ASP A 119 -14.27 -11.36 -13.12
CA ASP A 119 -13.48 -11.74 -14.28
C ASP A 119 -11.98 -11.39 -14.22
N ASP A 120 -11.23 -12.17 -13.45
CA ASP A 120 -9.87 -12.61 -13.80
C ASP A 120 -9.63 -13.96 -13.11
N ALA A 121 -10.17 -15.01 -13.72
CA ALA A 121 -9.77 -16.37 -13.40
C ALA A 121 -8.31 -16.56 -13.81
N GLU A 122 -7.57 -17.27 -12.95
CA GLU A 122 -6.19 -17.76 -13.12
C GLU A 122 -5.09 -16.70 -12.99
N LEU A 123 -4.54 -16.59 -11.79
CA LEU A 123 -3.13 -16.92 -11.54
C LEU A 123 -3.04 -17.49 -10.12
N GLU A 124 -3.07 -18.82 -10.00
CA GLU A 124 -2.51 -19.49 -8.83
C GLU A 124 -1.05 -19.01 -8.74
N LEU A 125 -0.79 -18.16 -7.76
CA LEU A 125 0.57 -17.83 -7.38
C LEU A 125 1.06 -19.05 -6.62
N ASP A 126 1.79 -19.93 -7.31
CA ASP A 126 2.67 -20.88 -6.63
C ASP A 126 3.62 -20.04 -5.78
N GLU A 127 3.37 -19.96 -4.47
CA GLU A 127 4.18 -19.24 -3.48
C GLU A 127 5.56 -19.88 -3.25
N ASP A 128 5.93 -20.90 -4.05
CA ASP A 128 6.99 -21.85 -3.74
C ASP A 128 8.25 -21.76 -4.62
N ASP A 129 8.43 -20.77 -5.51
CA ASP A 129 9.68 -20.65 -6.28
C ASP A 129 10.37 -19.29 -6.16
N ASP A 130 10.89 -19.00 -4.96
CA ASP A 130 11.99 -18.05 -4.78
C ASP A 130 13.35 -18.79 -4.78
N SER A 131 13.56 -19.75 -5.68
CA SER A 131 14.87 -20.36 -5.89
C SER A 131 15.52 -19.85 -7.18
N VAL A 132 15.85 -18.57 -7.22
CA VAL A 132 16.89 -18.09 -8.15
C VAL A 132 17.98 -17.41 -7.34
N ASP A 133 18.83 -18.26 -6.77
CA ASP A 133 20.16 -17.91 -6.30
C ASP A 133 20.97 -17.48 -7.53
N TYR A 134 21.32 -16.21 -7.62
CA TYR A 134 22.32 -15.75 -8.57
C TYR A 134 23.66 -15.77 -7.84
N ASP A 135 24.43 -16.84 -8.09
CA ASP A 135 25.86 -16.96 -7.76
C ASP A 135 26.65 -15.68 -8.14
#